data_AF-A0A842QSV9-F1
#
_entry.id   AF-A0A842QSV9-F1
#
_cell.length_a   1.000
_cell.length_b   1.000
_cell.length_c   1.000
_cell.angle_alpha   90.00
_cell.angle_beta   90.00
_cell.angle_gamma   90.00
#
_symmetry.space_group_name_H-M   'P 1'
#
loop_
_entity.id
_entity.type
_entity.pdbx_description
1 polymer ?
#
loop_
_entity_poly.entity_id
_entity_poly.type
_entity_poly.pdbx_seq_one_letter_code
_entity_poly.pdbx_strand_id
1 'polypeptide(L)'
;MDSEKILPVIVVVLVIGLSSSIYLYVDAQNNLTDALGYSEGIRSELDDINESFAELSGRLENLSEVNSELETRIAELESIEPTTVVEKREVLLNITESGEVRNIILLIGDGMGVGHLSAAEFENGEEALTISGLPYKSLVSTYSESAYVTDSAAAGTALATGYKTNNGRISMSTGGENYTTVVEVAEASGLSTGVVSTTRVTHATPACFMTHVSNRNMESIIASQILVSGVEVVLGGGGTYFEPSTVSGSGYSLVSSTSELLSHSSGSILGLFNEGHLSYTSSRNPSFEPSLAQMTEKSIELLMEDPDGFFLMVEGGRIDHASHNNDYASTMEEVFAFDEAVFEALEFASIRNDTLVLVTADHDTGGLMVVGGYDYTGVSIDWISDDHTGNMVPLYGYGPRAEEIIAFKDNTDIGEFILELADRKN
;
A
#
# COMPACT_ATOMS: atom_id res chain seq x y z
N MET A 1 -67.40 -103.10 -47.58
CA MET A 1 -67.46 -102.39 -46.28
C MET A 1 -67.73 -100.93 -46.59
N ASP A 2 -68.88 -100.44 -46.17
CA ASP A 2 -69.58 -99.28 -46.76
C ASP A 2 -68.72 -98.02 -46.90
N SER A 3 -68.46 -97.66 -48.17
CA SER A 3 -67.85 -96.38 -48.57
C SER A 3 -68.64 -95.16 -48.10
N GLU A 4 -69.94 -95.33 -47.81
CA GLU A 4 -70.82 -94.28 -47.29
C GLU A 4 -70.50 -93.85 -45.84
N LYS A 5 -69.79 -94.66 -45.05
CA LYS A 5 -69.41 -94.30 -43.66
C LYS A 5 -67.98 -93.78 -43.50
N ILE A 6 -67.11 -93.99 -44.49
CA ILE A 6 -65.69 -93.61 -44.45
C ILE A 6 -65.47 -92.19 -44.97
N LEU A 7 -66.21 -91.79 -46.01
CA LEU A 7 -66.09 -90.48 -46.64
C LEU A 7 -66.33 -89.29 -45.69
N PRO A 8 -67.36 -89.30 -44.81
CA PRO A 8 -67.58 -88.21 -43.86
C PRO A 8 -66.43 -88.08 -42.84
N VAL A 9 -65.86 -89.21 -42.40
CA VAL A 9 -64.74 -89.23 -41.45
C VAL A 9 -63.48 -88.67 -42.11
N ILE A 10 -63.19 -89.03 -43.36
CA ILE A 10 -62.05 -88.49 -44.11
C ILE A 10 -62.19 -86.99 -44.34
N VAL A 11 -63.39 -86.51 -44.69
CA VAL A 11 -63.65 -85.07 -44.87
C VAL A 11 -63.47 -84.32 -43.56
N VAL A 12 -63.98 -84.84 -42.44
CA VAL A 12 -63.81 -84.22 -41.12
C VAL A 12 -62.33 -84.20 -40.70
N VAL A 13 -61.59 -85.29 -40.91
CA VAL A 13 -60.14 -85.34 -40.60
C VAL A 13 -59.34 -84.38 -41.48
N LEU A 14 -59.67 -84.25 -42.77
CA LEU A 14 -59.03 -83.30 -43.67
C LEU A 14 -59.36 -81.85 -43.30
N VAL A 15 -60.61 -81.54 -42.96
CA VAL A 15 -61.03 -80.20 -42.53
C VAL A 15 -60.36 -79.82 -41.21
N ILE A 16 -60.27 -80.74 -40.24
CA ILE A 16 -59.55 -80.49 -38.98
C ILE A 16 -58.05 -80.32 -39.25
N GLY A 17 -57.45 -81.15 -40.11
CA GLY A 17 -56.04 -81.02 -40.49
C GLY A 17 -55.73 -79.68 -41.15
N LEU A 18 -56.54 -79.27 -42.13
CA LEU A 18 -56.42 -77.98 -42.81
C LEU A 18 -56.64 -76.81 -41.85
N SER A 19 -57.63 -76.88 -40.98
CA SER A 19 -57.91 -75.83 -39.98
C SER A 19 -56.78 -75.68 -38.98
N SER A 20 -56.20 -76.79 -38.51
CA SER A 20 -55.02 -76.79 -37.63
C SER A 20 -53.78 -76.24 -38.34
N SER A 21 -53.57 -76.57 -39.62
CA SER A 21 -52.47 -76.01 -40.42
C SER A 21 -52.62 -74.51 -40.65
N ILE A 22 -53.84 -74.02 -40.90
CA ILE A 22 -54.13 -72.58 -41.03
C ILE A 22 -53.90 -71.88 -39.70
N TYR A 23 -54.35 -72.45 -38.58
CA TYR A 23 -54.11 -71.90 -37.25
C TYR A 23 -52.61 -71.78 -36.95
N LEU A 24 -51.84 -72.85 -37.19
CA LEU A 24 -50.38 -72.84 -37.01
C LEU A 24 -49.68 -71.82 -37.92
N TYR A 25 -50.17 -71.64 -39.15
CA TYR A 25 -49.63 -70.63 -40.07
C TYR A 25 -49.88 -69.20 -39.58
N VAL A 26 -51.10 -68.90 -39.12
CA VAL A 26 -51.46 -67.59 -38.57
C VAL A 26 -50.71 -67.31 -37.27
N ASP A 27 -50.60 -68.31 -36.38
CA ASP A 27 -49.83 -68.19 -35.14
C ASP A 27 -48.34 -67.96 -35.41
N ALA A 28 -47.76 -68.66 -36.39
CA ALA A 28 -46.39 -68.41 -36.83
C ALA A 28 -46.19 -67.01 -37.45
N GLN A 29 -47.17 -66.49 -38.22
CA GLN A 29 -47.10 -65.13 -38.75
C GLN A 29 -47.18 -64.06 -37.66
N ASN A 30 -48.05 -64.24 -36.65
CA ASN A 30 -48.15 -63.32 -35.53
C ASN A 30 -46.86 -63.30 -34.72
N ASN A 31 -46.31 -64.48 -34.38
CA ASN A 31 -45.02 -64.59 -33.69
C ASN A 31 -43.86 -63.95 -34.48
N LEU A 32 -43.86 -64.08 -35.81
CA LEU A 32 -42.86 -63.44 -36.66
C LEU A 32 -43.02 -61.91 -36.68
N THR A 33 -44.26 -61.42 -36.69
CA THR A 33 -44.57 -59.98 -36.68
C THR A 33 -44.13 -59.36 -35.35
N ASP A 34 -44.43 -60.02 -34.23
CA ASP A 34 -44.00 -59.58 -32.90
C ASP A 34 -42.46 -59.58 -32.77
N ALA A 35 -41.79 -60.62 -33.30
CA ALA A 35 -40.33 -60.70 -33.32
C ALA A 35 -39.69 -59.60 -34.18
N LEU A 36 -40.30 -59.24 -35.32
CA LEU A 36 -39.84 -58.13 -36.16
C LEU A 36 -40.02 -56.79 -35.46
N GLY A 37 -41.17 -56.56 -34.82
CA GLY A 37 -41.41 -55.35 -34.02
C GLY A 37 -40.41 -55.20 -32.87
N TYR A 38 -40.10 -56.29 -32.17
CA TYR A 38 -39.06 -56.30 -31.14
C TYR A 38 -37.66 -56.01 -31.71
N SER A 39 -37.33 -56.55 -32.88
CA SER A 39 -36.06 -56.27 -33.58
C SER A 39 -35.96 -54.83 -34.06
N GLU A 40 -37.05 -54.19 -34.47
CA GLU A 40 -37.07 -52.76 -34.82
C GLU A 40 -36.91 -51.88 -33.58
N GLY A 41 -37.55 -52.24 -32.47
CA GLY A 41 -37.36 -51.57 -31.17
C GLY A 41 -35.90 -51.57 -30.72
N ILE A 42 -35.23 -52.74 -30.77
CA ILE A 42 -33.80 -52.86 -30.45
C ILE A 42 -32.93 -51.99 -31.36
N ARG A 43 -33.26 -51.90 -32.66
CA ARG A 43 -32.50 -51.04 -33.59
C ARG A 43 -32.62 -49.57 -33.22
N SER A 44 -33.83 -49.11 -32.89
CA SER A 44 -34.06 -47.74 -32.42
C SER A 44 -33.26 -47.44 -31.16
N GLU A 45 -33.28 -48.33 -30.16
CA GLU A 45 -32.48 -48.16 -28.93
C GLU A 45 -30.97 -48.14 -29.23
N LEU A 46 -30.50 -48.94 -30.20
CA LEU A 46 -29.11 -48.95 -30.61
C LEU A 46 -28.69 -47.63 -31.27
N ASP A 47 -29.57 -47.04 -32.08
CA ASP A 47 -29.33 -45.75 -32.72
C ASP A 47 -29.26 -44.62 -31.67
N ASP A 48 -30.17 -44.61 -30.68
CA ASP A 48 -30.15 -43.65 -29.57
C ASP A 48 -28.86 -43.77 -28.71
N ILE A 49 -28.39 -45.01 -28.48
CA ILE A 49 -27.12 -45.27 -27.77
C ILE A 49 -25.94 -44.74 -28.58
N ASN A 50 -25.93 -44.93 -29.90
CA ASN A 50 -24.86 -44.47 -30.77
C ASN A 50 -24.79 -42.94 -30.81
N GLU A 51 -25.93 -42.25 -30.85
CA GLU A 51 -26.00 -40.79 -30.78
C GLU A 51 -25.49 -40.28 -29.44
N SER A 52 -25.91 -40.90 -28.33
CA SER A 52 -25.41 -40.59 -26.99
C SER A 52 -23.90 -40.79 -26.86
N PHE A 53 -23.37 -41.86 -27.47
CA PHE A 53 -21.93 -42.15 -27.47
C PHE A 53 -21.12 -41.09 -28.25
N ALA A 54 -21.65 -40.62 -29.38
CA ALA A 54 -21.05 -39.54 -30.16
C ALA A 54 -21.01 -38.22 -29.36
N GLU A 55 -22.08 -37.88 -28.65
CA GLU A 55 -22.13 -36.70 -27.78
C GLU A 55 -21.13 -36.81 -26.61
N LEU A 56 -21.06 -37.96 -25.95
CA LEU A 56 -20.11 -38.22 -24.87
C LEU A 56 -18.66 -38.14 -25.34
N SER A 57 -18.36 -38.62 -26.54
CA SER A 57 -17.03 -38.54 -27.13
C SER A 57 -16.63 -37.10 -27.43
N GLY A 58 -17.54 -36.27 -27.96
CA GLY A 58 -17.29 -34.83 -28.14
C GLY A 58 -17.05 -34.09 -26.82
N ARG A 59 -17.80 -34.43 -25.76
CA ARG A 59 -17.58 -33.86 -24.42
C ARG A 59 -16.23 -34.27 -23.81
N LEU A 60 -15.78 -35.49 -24.07
CA LEU A 60 -14.47 -35.98 -23.62
C LEU A 60 -13.32 -35.25 -24.33
N GLU A 61 -13.47 -34.97 -25.62
CA GLU A 61 -12.50 -34.19 -26.41
C GLU A 61 -12.38 -32.76 -25.88
N ASN A 62 -13.50 -32.09 -25.61
CA ASN A 62 -13.50 -30.75 -24.98
C ASN A 62 -12.85 -30.76 -23.59
N LEU A 63 -13.10 -31.79 -22.76
CA LEU A 63 -12.45 -31.92 -21.45
C LEU A 63 -10.95 -32.13 -21.57
N SER A 64 -10.49 -32.85 -22.59
CA SER A 64 -9.07 -33.04 -22.87
C SER A 64 -8.40 -31.73 -23.26
N GLU A 65 -9.07 -30.89 -24.04
CA GLU A 65 -8.56 -29.56 -24.43
C GLU A 65 -8.45 -28.64 -23.22
N VAL A 66 -9.50 -28.57 -22.40
CA VAL A 66 -9.50 -27.81 -21.13
C VAL A 66 -8.40 -28.29 -20.19
N ASN A 67 -8.18 -29.61 -20.08
CA ASN A 67 -7.12 -30.15 -19.23
C ASN A 67 -5.73 -29.77 -19.75
N SER A 68 -5.52 -29.75 -21.07
CA SER A 68 -4.26 -29.31 -21.68
C SER A 68 -4.00 -27.82 -21.44
N GLU A 69 -5.04 -26.98 -21.47
CA GLU A 69 -4.94 -25.55 -21.16
C GLU A 69 -4.60 -25.33 -19.68
N LEU A 70 -5.24 -26.08 -18.78
CA LEU A 70 -4.94 -26.08 -17.34
C LEU A 70 -3.50 -26.51 -17.04
N GLU A 71 -3.01 -27.59 -17.65
CA GLU A 71 -1.62 -28.03 -17.48
C GLU A 71 -0.62 -26.97 -17.98
N THR A 72 -0.93 -26.30 -19.10
CA THR A 72 -0.11 -25.19 -19.60
C THR A 72 -0.10 -24.04 -18.60
N ARG A 73 -1.25 -23.68 -18.02
CA ARG A 73 -1.35 -22.59 -17.05
C ARG A 73 -0.67 -22.91 -15.72
N ILE A 74 -0.75 -24.16 -15.27
CA ILE A 74 0.00 -24.66 -14.11
C ILE A 74 1.50 -24.57 -14.37
N ALA A 75 1.99 -25.00 -15.54
CA ALA A 75 3.40 -24.89 -15.89
C ALA A 75 3.88 -23.42 -15.97
N GLU A 76 3.04 -22.51 -16.48
CA GLU A 76 3.31 -21.07 -16.44
C GLU A 76 3.43 -20.56 -15.00
N LEU A 77 2.50 -20.93 -14.12
CA LEU A 77 2.51 -20.55 -12.69
C LEU A 77 3.69 -21.16 -11.92
N GLU A 78 4.07 -22.41 -12.20
CA GLU A 78 5.23 -23.08 -11.60
C GLU A 78 6.57 -22.53 -12.13
N SER A 79 6.58 -21.91 -13.31
CA SER A 79 7.75 -21.24 -13.89
C SER A 79 7.97 -19.82 -13.36
N ILE A 80 6.99 -19.28 -12.63
CA ILE A 80 7.18 -18.10 -11.82
C ILE A 80 8.06 -18.56 -10.65
N GLU A 81 9.35 -18.17 -10.68
CA GLU A 81 10.21 -18.20 -9.50
C GLU A 81 9.36 -17.72 -8.32
N PRO A 82 9.25 -18.47 -7.21
CA PRO A 82 8.50 -17.99 -6.07
C PRO A 82 9.06 -16.61 -5.75
N THR A 83 8.26 -15.57 -6.00
CA THR A 83 8.48 -14.27 -5.42
C THR A 83 8.74 -14.61 -3.97
N THR A 84 9.95 -14.32 -3.51
CA THR A 84 10.34 -14.41 -2.11
C THR A 84 9.11 -14.08 -1.31
N VAL A 85 8.56 -15.07 -0.58
CA VAL A 85 7.47 -14.80 0.35
C VAL A 85 8.04 -13.70 1.21
N VAL A 86 7.61 -12.46 0.97
CA VAL A 86 7.96 -11.33 1.81
C VAL A 86 7.34 -11.75 3.12
N GLU A 87 8.17 -12.15 4.09
CA GLU A 87 7.69 -12.40 5.43
C GLU A 87 6.95 -11.14 5.83
N LYS A 88 5.64 -11.27 6.02
CA LYS A 88 4.81 -10.17 6.48
C LYS A 88 5.36 -9.73 7.82
N ARG A 89 6.00 -8.56 7.84
CA ARG A 89 6.54 -7.97 9.05
C ARG A 89 5.36 -7.37 9.81
N GLU A 90 4.86 -8.10 10.82
CA GLU A 90 3.80 -7.60 11.70
C GLU A 90 4.40 -7.09 13.02
N VAL A 91 4.07 -5.85 13.40
CA VAL A 91 4.36 -5.32 14.74
C VAL A 91 3.16 -5.54 15.64
N LEU A 92 3.37 -6.21 16.79
CA LEU A 92 2.36 -6.29 17.83
C LEU A 92 2.31 -4.98 18.62
N LEU A 93 1.31 -4.16 18.33
CA LEU A 93 1.07 -2.89 19.01
C LEU A 93 0.38 -3.13 20.36
N ASN A 94 1.14 -3.01 21.45
CA ASN A 94 0.59 -3.05 22.80
C ASN A 94 0.17 -1.64 23.22
N ILE A 95 -1.13 -1.42 23.38
CA ILE A 95 -1.64 -0.14 23.87
C ILE A 95 -1.33 -0.05 25.37
N THR A 96 -0.20 0.54 25.71
CA THR A 96 0.12 0.97 27.07
C THR A 96 -0.09 2.48 27.17
N GLU A 97 -1.20 2.89 27.79
CA GLU A 97 -1.55 4.31 28.04
C GLU A 97 -0.66 4.98 29.10
N SER A 98 0.22 4.22 29.75
CA SER A 98 1.04 4.70 30.86
C SER A 98 2.51 4.85 30.46
N GLY A 99 2.99 6.08 30.38
CA GLY A 99 4.40 6.41 30.23
C GLY A 99 4.61 7.90 30.01
N GLU A 100 5.81 8.38 30.31
CA GLU A 100 6.23 9.75 29.99
C GLU A 100 6.77 9.73 28.56
N VAL A 101 6.23 10.58 27.67
CA VAL A 101 6.77 10.74 26.31
C VAL A 101 8.20 11.21 26.45
N ARG A 102 9.20 10.45 26.00
CA ARG A 102 10.63 10.83 25.95
C ARG A 102 11.09 11.03 24.50
N ASN A 103 10.57 10.20 23.60
CA ASN A 103 10.90 10.22 22.18
C ASN A 103 9.65 10.58 21.38
N ILE A 104 9.78 11.44 20.38
CA ILE A 104 8.71 11.83 19.47
C ILE A 104 9.17 11.54 18.04
N ILE A 105 8.43 10.71 17.33
CA ILE A 105 8.67 10.42 15.90
C ILE A 105 7.46 10.90 15.11
N LEU A 106 7.67 11.91 14.27
CA LEU A 106 6.66 12.45 13.36
C LEU A 106 6.98 12.00 11.93
N LEU A 107 6.09 11.18 11.34
CA LEU A 107 6.20 10.74 9.96
C LEU A 107 5.19 11.49 9.09
N ILE A 108 5.67 12.07 7.99
CA ILE A 108 4.89 12.90 7.05
C ILE A 108 4.93 12.26 5.66
N GLY A 109 3.79 11.76 5.18
CA GLY A 109 3.63 11.42 3.76
C GLY A 109 3.19 12.66 2.99
N ASP A 110 4.12 13.36 2.32
CA ASP A 110 3.81 14.59 1.57
C ASP A 110 2.72 14.28 0.51
N GLY A 111 1.62 15.02 0.52
CA GLY A 111 0.49 14.80 -0.39
C GLY A 111 -0.35 13.54 -0.14
N MET A 112 -0.09 12.77 0.93
CA MET A 112 -0.72 11.47 1.20
C MET A 112 -2.10 11.60 1.86
N GLY A 113 -3.13 11.90 1.05
CA GLY A 113 -4.51 11.97 1.50
C GLY A 113 -5.14 10.60 1.81
N VAL A 114 -6.41 10.62 2.23
CA VAL A 114 -7.19 9.40 2.53
C VAL A 114 -7.32 8.49 1.29
N GLY A 115 -7.38 9.10 0.11
CA GLY A 115 -7.42 8.38 -1.16
C GLY A 115 -6.20 7.50 -1.38
N HIS A 116 -5.01 8.05 -1.14
CA HIS A 116 -3.73 7.34 -1.30
C HIS A 116 -3.67 6.10 -0.40
N LEU A 117 -4.04 6.25 0.88
CA LEU A 117 -4.07 5.13 1.83
C LEU A 117 -5.09 4.05 1.41
N SER A 118 -6.28 4.48 0.99
CA SER A 118 -7.32 3.54 0.55
C SER A 118 -6.87 2.74 -0.69
N ALA A 119 -6.24 3.41 -1.66
CA ALA A 119 -5.73 2.76 -2.86
C ALA A 119 -4.59 1.79 -2.54
N ALA A 120 -3.66 2.18 -1.67
CA ALA A 120 -2.54 1.34 -1.28
C ALA A 120 -2.99 0.07 -0.52
N GLU A 121 -4.00 0.16 0.36
CA GLU A 121 -4.57 -1.03 1.01
C GLU A 121 -5.17 -2.02 -0.01
N PHE A 122 -5.91 -1.52 -0.99
CA PHE A 122 -6.51 -2.40 -2.00
C PHE A 122 -5.47 -3.00 -2.95
N GLU A 123 -4.43 -2.24 -3.31
CA GLU A 123 -3.31 -2.73 -4.11
C GLU A 123 -2.52 -3.81 -3.39
N ASN A 124 -2.42 -3.71 -2.05
CA ASN A 124 -1.82 -4.72 -1.19
C ASN A 124 -2.75 -5.95 -0.95
N GLY A 125 -3.76 -6.16 -1.79
CA GLY A 125 -4.67 -7.31 -1.68
C GLY A 125 -5.59 -7.27 -0.47
N GLU A 126 -5.97 -6.07 -0.01
CA GLU A 126 -6.72 -5.82 1.24
C GLU A 126 -5.94 -6.16 2.52
N GLU A 127 -4.64 -6.45 2.42
CA GLU A 127 -3.81 -6.54 3.61
C GLU A 127 -3.55 -5.13 4.18
N ALA A 128 -3.84 -4.98 5.47
CA ALA A 128 -3.70 -3.70 6.16
C ALA A 128 -2.24 -3.22 6.11
N LEU A 129 -2.06 -1.97 5.68
CA LEU A 129 -0.83 -1.22 5.85
C LEU A 129 -0.45 -1.13 7.33
N THR A 130 0.83 -0.96 7.63
CA THR A 130 1.32 -0.72 8.97
C THR A 130 0.65 0.52 9.58
N ILE A 131 0.53 1.60 8.80
CA ILE A 131 -0.17 2.84 9.18
C ILE A 131 -1.62 2.56 9.60
N SER A 132 -2.29 1.67 8.88
CA SER A 132 -3.68 1.31 9.15
C SER A 132 -3.86 0.51 10.44
N GLY A 133 -2.78 -0.07 10.99
CA GLY A 133 -2.77 -0.74 12.28
C GLY A 133 -2.76 0.21 13.49
N LEU A 134 -2.42 1.49 13.32
CA LEU A 134 -2.34 2.42 14.47
C LEU A 134 -3.70 2.59 15.17
N PRO A 135 -3.75 2.59 16.51
CA PRO A 135 -5.00 2.52 17.26
C PRO A 135 -5.80 3.82 17.27
N TYR A 136 -5.12 4.97 17.24
CA TYR A 136 -5.77 6.28 17.30
C TYR A 136 -5.71 6.94 15.93
N LYS A 137 -6.85 7.46 15.48
CA LYS A 137 -7.04 8.00 14.12
C LYS A 137 -7.96 9.22 14.16
N SER A 138 -7.63 10.25 13.41
CA SER A 138 -8.47 11.43 13.18
C SER A 138 -8.22 12.02 11.78
N LEU A 139 -8.95 13.10 11.44
CA LEU A 139 -8.77 13.88 10.23
C LEU A 139 -8.55 15.34 10.62
N VAL A 140 -7.57 16.00 10.00
CA VAL A 140 -7.23 17.41 10.30
C VAL A 140 -7.25 18.28 9.05
N SER A 141 -7.62 19.55 9.21
CA SER A 141 -7.51 20.56 8.16
C SER A 141 -6.10 21.09 8.00
N THR A 142 -5.76 21.51 6.78
CA THR A 142 -4.37 21.87 6.41
C THR A 142 -4.24 23.24 5.76
N TYR A 143 -5.32 24.02 5.66
CA TYR A 143 -5.32 25.34 5.01
C TYR A 143 -4.20 26.27 5.52
N SER A 144 -3.77 27.23 4.69
CA SER A 144 -2.79 28.24 5.07
C SER A 144 -3.44 29.59 5.35
N GLU A 145 -2.69 30.52 5.93
CA GLU A 145 -3.19 31.88 6.21
C GLU A 145 -3.58 32.63 4.92
N SER A 146 -3.00 32.22 3.78
CA SER A 146 -3.25 32.83 2.47
C SER A 146 -4.23 32.08 1.58
N ALA A 147 -4.59 30.83 1.89
CA ALA A 147 -5.36 29.97 0.97
C ALA A 147 -6.04 28.78 1.67
N TYR A 148 -7.18 28.34 1.13
CA TYR A 148 -7.83 27.09 1.53
C TYR A 148 -7.06 25.83 1.10
N VAL A 149 -6.21 25.96 0.08
CA VAL A 149 -5.28 24.92 -0.38
C VAL A 149 -3.87 25.39 -0.03
N THR A 150 -3.23 24.68 0.88
CA THR A 150 -1.87 24.98 1.35
C THR A 150 -0.83 24.49 0.35
N ASP A 151 0.40 24.98 0.50
CA ASP A 151 1.58 24.29 -0.01
C ASP A 151 2.35 23.61 1.13
N SER A 152 3.31 22.74 0.80
CA SER A 152 4.13 22.03 1.78
C SER A 152 4.92 22.95 2.72
N ALA A 153 5.25 24.18 2.29
CA ALA A 153 5.95 25.14 3.14
C ALA A 153 5.06 25.68 4.27
N ALA A 154 3.85 26.13 3.95
CA ALA A 154 2.93 26.61 4.98
C ALA A 154 2.40 25.46 5.86
N ALA A 155 2.16 24.28 5.28
CA ALA A 155 1.73 23.10 6.02
C ALA A 155 2.83 22.56 6.96
N GLY A 156 4.06 22.40 6.44
CA GLY A 156 5.22 22.04 7.23
C GLY A 156 5.52 23.05 8.34
N THR A 157 5.31 24.35 8.09
CA THR A 157 5.43 25.38 9.13
C THR A 157 4.39 25.18 10.23
N ALA A 158 3.14 24.88 9.89
CA ALA A 158 2.10 24.61 10.89
C ALA A 158 2.44 23.39 11.76
N LEU A 159 2.93 22.32 11.13
CA LEU A 159 3.39 21.12 11.84
C LEU A 159 4.62 21.39 12.72
N ALA A 160 5.58 22.19 12.25
CA ALA A 160 6.82 22.45 12.98
C ALA A 160 6.67 23.48 14.11
N THR A 161 5.66 24.36 14.05
CA THR A 161 5.60 25.55 14.91
C THR A 161 4.26 25.76 15.62
N GLY A 162 3.21 25.03 15.23
CA GLY A 162 1.84 25.27 15.73
C GLY A 162 1.19 26.55 15.18
N TYR A 163 1.80 27.25 14.21
CA TYR A 163 1.26 28.48 13.65
C TYR A 163 1.03 28.40 12.14
N LYS A 164 -0.09 28.97 11.69
CA LYS A 164 -0.35 29.20 10.26
C LYS A 164 0.57 30.30 9.70
N THR A 165 0.90 30.16 8.41
CA THR A 165 1.58 31.20 7.63
C THR A 165 1.08 31.22 6.19
N ASN A 166 1.61 32.10 5.35
CA ASN A 166 1.30 32.15 3.92
C ASN A 166 2.05 31.06 3.15
N ASN A 167 1.46 30.59 2.04
CA ASN A 167 2.12 29.63 1.15
C ASN A 167 3.52 30.09 0.75
N GLY A 168 4.45 29.14 0.73
CA GLY A 168 5.84 29.34 0.37
C GLY A 168 6.73 29.87 1.51
N ARG A 169 6.20 30.22 2.69
CA ARG A 169 7.03 30.63 3.84
C ARG A 169 7.48 29.43 4.65
N ILE A 170 8.71 29.48 5.16
CA ILE A 170 9.33 28.43 5.97
C ILE A 170 9.53 28.99 7.38
N SER A 171 8.76 28.51 8.35
CA SER A 171 8.84 28.82 9.79
C SER A 171 8.98 30.30 10.13
N MET A 172 8.24 31.12 9.38
CA MET A 172 8.12 32.55 9.59
C MET A 172 6.65 32.95 9.56
N SER A 173 6.29 33.90 10.42
CA SER A 173 5.00 34.59 10.37
C SER A 173 4.77 35.33 9.05
N THR A 174 3.52 35.70 8.81
CA THR A 174 3.15 36.54 7.67
C THR A 174 3.83 37.92 7.69
N GLY A 175 4.17 38.41 8.89
CA GLY A 175 4.92 39.65 9.13
C GLY A 175 6.43 39.54 8.92
N GLY A 176 6.98 38.32 8.84
CA GLY A 176 8.41 38.08 8.67
C GLY A 176 9.20 37.85 9.96
N GLU A 177 8.54 37.70 11.09
CA GLU A 177 9.17 37.20 12.33
C GLU A 177 9.35 35.68 12.27
N ASN A 178 10.45 35.15 12.81
CA ASN A 178 10.67 33.71 12.92
C ASN A 178 9.74 33.11 13.97
N TYR A 179 9.14 31.97 13.66
CA TYR A 179 8.49 31.11 14.65
C TYR A 179 9.48 30.10 15.16
N THR A 180 9.50 29.86 16.47
CA THR A 180 10.32 28.80 17.05
C THR A 180 9.81 27.43 16.62
N THR A 181 10.70 26.57 16.13
CA THR A 181 10.34 25.22 15.68
C THR A 181 10.43 24.20 16.82
N VAL A 182 9.76 23.07 16.67
CA VAL A 182 9.87 21.94 17.60
C VAL A 182 11.30 21.41 17.74
N VAL A 183 12.10 21.47 16.67
CA VAL A 183 13.52 21.12 16.71
C VAL A 183 14.28 22.10 17.61
N GLU A 184 14.08 23.41 17.45
CA GLU A 184 14.73 24.39 18.31
C GLU A 184 14.32 24.23 19.79
N VAL A 185 13.07 23.87 20.06
CA VAL A 185 12.58 23.58 21.42
C VAL A 185 13.20 22.30 21.98
N ALA A 186 13.28 21.23 21.18
CA ALA A 186 13.89 19.96 21.56
C ALA A 186 15.38 20.14 21.90
N GLU A 187 16.14 20.80 21.01
CA GLU A 187 17.55 21.16 21.21
C GLU A 187 17.75 22.00 22.47
N ALA A 188 16.90 23.03 22.66
CA ALA A 188 16.97 23.86 23.85
C ALA A 188 16.66 23.07 25.13
N SER A 189 15.90 21.99 25.04
CA SER A 189 15.54 21.09 26.13
C SER A 189 16.55 19.95 26.34
N GLY A 190 17.58 19.86 25.49
CA GLY A 190 18.64 18.86 25.57
C GLY A 190 18.33 17.54 24.87
N LEU A 191 17.25 17.46 24.09
CA LEU A 191 16.95 16.30 23.26
C LEU A 191 17.77 16.39 21.97
N SER A 192 18.32 15.26 21.53
CA SER A 192 18.86 15.12 20.17
C SER A 192 17.75 15.22 19.13
N THR A 193 18.08 15.72 17.94
CA THR A 193 17.11 15.90 16.86
C THR A 193 17.54 15.31 15.52
N GLY A 194 16.55 14.87 14.74
CA GLY A 194 16.76 14.36 13.39
C GLY A 194 15.67 14.76 12.39
N VAL A 195 16.10 14.96 11.15
CA VAL A 195 15.25 15.28 10.00
C VAL A 195 15.66 14.42 8.81
N VAL A 196 14.74 13.58 8.34
CA VAL A 196 14.93 12.62 7.26
C VAL A 196 13.92 12.88 6.16
N SER A 197 14.34 12.80 4.89
CA SER A 197 13.45 12.99 3.75
C SER A 197 13.92 12.25 2.50
N THR A 198 12.99 11.73 1.70
CA THR A 198 13.28 11.27 0.33
C THR A 198 13.41 12.40 -0.69
N THR A 199 13.21 13.65 -0.29
CA THR A 199 13.38 14.81 -1.16
C THR A 199 14.77 15.42 -0.98
N ARG A 200 14.89 16.74 -1.11
CA ARG A 200 16.13 17.44 -0.75
C ARG A 200 15.98 17.83 0.71
N VAL A 201 17.04 17.76 1.50
CA VAL A 201 16.98 18.25 2.90
C VAL A 201 16.67 19.76 2.99
N THR A 202 16.86 20.48 1.88
CA THR A 202 16.49 21.89 1.69
C THR A 202 15.07 22.11 1.14
N HIS A 203 14.33 21.04 0.84
CA HIS A 203 12.95 21.12 0.38
C HIS A 203 12.03 21.62 1.50
N ALA A 204 10.81 22.02 1.14
CA ALA A 204 9.96 22.79 2.05
C ALA A 204 9.68 22.09 3.39
N THR A 205 9.22 20.85 3.35
CA THR A 205 8.86 20.09 4.56
C THR A 205 10.04 19.94 5.53
N PRO A 206 11.22 19.41 5.15
CA PRO A 206 12.36 19.34 6.06
C PRO A 206 12.88 20.71 6.47
N ALA A 207 12.89 21.69 5.55
CA ALA A 207 13.35 23.04 5.85
C ALA A 207 12.53 23.73 6.95
N CYS A 208 11.23 23.45 7.07
CA CYS A 208 10.37 24.03 8.11
C CYS A 208 10.82 23.64 9.53
N PHE A 209 11.44 22.49 9.71
CA PHE A 209 11.90 22.07 11.03
C PHE A 209 13.24 22.72 11.41
N MET A 210 14.07 23.07 10.43
CA MET A 210 15.48 23.45 10.67
C MET A 210 15.82 24.92 10.38
N THR A 211 14.96 25.66 9.67
CA THR A 211 15.33 26.95 9.08
C THR A 211 14.18 27.95 9.06
N HIS A 212 14.50 29.23 8.80
CA HIS A 212 13.54 30.31 8.62
C HIS A 212 13.86 31.12 7.37
N VAL A 213 12.98 31.08 6.38
CA VAL A 213 13.10 31.89 5.15
C VAL A 213 11.74 32.35 4.64
N SER A 214 11.72 33.53 4.02
CA SER A 214 10.49 34.12 3.48
C SER A 214 9.95 33.40 2.25
N ASN A 215 10.75 32.52 1.64
CA ASN A 215 10.36 31.78 0.44
C ASN A 215 11.09 30.41 0.37
N ARG A 216 10.34 29.34 0.15
CA ARG A 216 10.84 27.95 0.03
C ARG A 216 11.89 27.75 -1.06
N ASN A 217 11.91 28.60 -2.08
CA ASN A 217 12.91 28.51 -3.16
C ASN A 217 14.29 29.06 -2.78
N MET A 218 14.47 29.57 -1.56
CA MET A 218 15.76 30.07 -1.05
C MET A 218 16.67 28.91 -0.58
N GLU A 219 16.72 27.81 -1.33
CA GLU A 219 17.36 26.54 -0.91
C GLU A 219 18.85 26.70 -0.57
N SER A 220 19.60 27.59 -1.22
CA SER A 220 20.99 27.88 -0.83
C SER A 220 21.12 28.54 0.55
N ILE A 221 20.14 29.37 0.93
CA ILE A 221 20.09 29.99 2.26
C ILE A 221 19.62 28.95 3.29
N ILE A 222 18.65 28.12 2.93
CA ILE A 222 18.19 26.99 3.74
C ILE A 222 19.39 26.06 4.04
N ALA A 223 20.16 25.65 3.02
CA ALA A 223 21.35 24.82 3.19
C ALA A 223 22.35 25.44 4.17
N SER A 224 22.59 26.76 4.05
CA SER A 224 23.49 27.48 4.95
C SER A 224 22.99 27.50 6.41
N GLN A 225 21.67 27.56 6.62
CA GLN A 225 21.06 27.50 7.96
C GLN A 225 21.08 26.08 8.54
N ILE A 226 20.84 25.04 7.72
CA ILE A 226 20.94 23.63 8.14
C ILE A 226 22.31 23.35 8.75
N LEU A 227 23.39 23.81 8.12
CA LEU A 227 24.77 23.62 8.60
C LEU A 227 25.07 24.22 9.99
N VAL A 228 24.20 25.09 10.50
CA VAL A 228 24.35 25.72 11.83
C VAL A 228 23.12 25.53 12.71
N SER A 229 22.21 24.62 12.31
CA SER A 229 20.92 24.40 12.99
C SER A 229 21.07 23.69 14.35
N GLY A 230 22.12 22.89 14.53
CA GLY A 230 22.34 22.06 15.71
C GLY A 230 21.94 20.60 15.53
N VAL A 231 21.01 20.31 14.61
CA VAL A 231 20.40 18.99 14.41
C VAL A 231 21.42 17.87 14.24
N GLU A 232 21.34 16.79 15.00
CA GLU A 232 22.33 15.70 14.92
C GLU A 232 22.22 14.90 13.62
N VAL A 233 21.01 14.59 13.15
CA VAL A 233 20.82 13.70 12.00
C VAL A 233 20.05 14.40 10.88
N VAL A 234 20.69 14.66 9.74
CA VAL A 234 20.03 15.25 8.56
C VAL A 234 20.27 14.35 7.35
N LEU A 235 19.23 13.67 6.85
CA LEU A 235 19.37 12.66 5.79
C LEU A 235 18.41 12.92 4.62
N GLY A 236 18.93 12.92 3.39
CA GLY A 236 18.12 12.98 2.18
C GLY A 236 18.95 13.23 0.92
N GLY A 237 18.37 13.90 -0.07
CA GLY A 237 19.07 14.41 -1.23
C GLY A 237 19.48 15.89 -1.08
N GLY A 238 19.83 16.52 -2.19
CA GLY A 238 20.13 17.95 -2.27
C GLY A 238 21.62 18.28 -2.28
N GLY A 239 22.47 17.33 -2.67
CA GLY A 239 23.93 17.49 -2.75
C GLY A 239 24.38 18.79 -3.44
N THR A 240 23.63 19.23 -4.46
CA THR A 240 23.93 20.44 -5.24
C THR A 240 23.96 21.73 -4.39
N TYR A 241 23.29 21.76 -3.23
CA TYR A 241 23.27 22.93 -2.36
C TYR A 241 24.37 22.97 -1.30
N PHE A 242 25.15 21.89 -1.16
CA PHE A 242 26.15 21.75 -0.11
C PHE A 242 27.55 21.58 -0.70
N GLU A 243 28.34 22.65 -0.62
CA GLU A 243 29.75 22.58 -1.00
C GLU A 243 30.53 21.78 0.07
N PRO A 244 31.29 20.72 -0.28
CA PRO A 244 31.97 19.86 0.70
C PRO A 244 32.88 20.60 1.68
N SER A 245 33.50 21.69 1.22
CA SER A 245 34.34 22.56 2.06
C SER A 245 33.55 23.29 3.16
N THR A 246 32.29 23.63 2.92
CA THR A 246 31.40 24.26 3.90
C THR A 246 30.90 23.26 4.93
N VAL A 247 30.57 22.04 4.48
CA VAL A 247 30.15 20.94 5.38
C VAL A 247 31.27 20.58 6.35
N SER A 248 32.51 20.49 5.88
CA SER A 248 33.66 20.16 6.75
C SER A 248 33.85 21.14 7.92
N GLY A 249 33.37 22.39 7.80
CA GLY A 249 33.45 23.41 8.84
C GLY A 249 32.29 23.41 9.84
N SER A 250 31.23 22.63 9.60
CA SER A 250 29.99 22.62 10.39
C SER A 250 30.01 21.67 11.58
N GLY A 251 30.87 20.65 11.55
CA GLY A 251 30.90 19.58 12.55
C GLY A 251 30.17 18.30 12.12
N TYR A 252 29.43 18.33 11.01
CA TYR A 252 28.81 17.13 10.43
C TYR A 252 29.83 16.18 9.81
N SER A 253 29.58 14.88 9.97
CA SER A 253 30.14 13.83 9.12
C SER A 253 29.29 13.72 7.85
N LEU A 254 29.86 14.02 6.69
CA LEU A 254 29.19 13.87 5.40
C LEU A 254 29.19 12.40 4.96
N VAL A 255 28.01 11.85 4.67
CA VAL A 255 27.84 10.54 4.03
C VAL A 255 27.07 10.67 2.72
N SER A 256 27.40 9.83 1.74
CA SER A 256 26.91 9.95 0.35
C SER A 256 26.53 8.62 -0.29
N SER A 257 26.55 7.53 0.48
CA SER A 257 26.10 6.21 0.03
C SER A 257 25.41 5.43 1.14
N THR A 258 24.61 4.42 0.76
CA THR A 258 23.99 3.49 1.71
C THR A 258 25.03 2.84 2.63
N SER A 259 26.17 2.41 2.09
CA SER A 259 27.22 1.79 2.91
C SER A 259 27.87 2.76 3.90
N GLU A 260 28.05 4.02 3.52
CA GLU A 260 28.59 5.05 4.42
C GLU A 260 27.59 5.37 5.53
N LEU A 261 26.29 5.47 5.21
CA LEU A 261 25.24 5.66 6.21
C LEU A 261 25.22 4.50 7.23
N LEU A 262 25.13 3.26 6.75
CA LEU A 262 24.99 2.09 7.62
C LEU A 262 26.24 1.80 8.47
N SER A 263 27.41 2.28 8.03
CA SER A 263 28.66 2.14 8.80
C SER A 263 28.95 3.31 9.74
N HIS A 264 28.18 4.40 9.67
CA HIS A 264 28.28 5.50 10.61
C HIS A 264 27.84 5.05 12.01
N SER A 265 28.47 5.54 13.08
CA SER A 265 28.23 5.00 14.42
C SER A 265 28.05 6.03 15.53
N SER A 266 28.33 7.31 15.29
CA SER A 266 28.28 8.32 16.35
C SER A 266 28.50 9.73 15.82
N GLY A 267 27.89 10.72 16.49
CA GLY A 267 28.05 12.13 16.20
C GLY A 267 27.11 12.64 15.12
N SER A 268 27.16 13.95 14.85
CA SER A 268 26.24 14.57 13.90
C SER A 268 26.57 14.15 12.46
N ILE A 269 25.55 13.78 11.70
CA ILE A 269 25.63 13.25 10.35
C ILE A 269 24.79 14.08 9.36
N LEU A 270 25.39 14.37 8.20
CA LEU A 270 24.69 14.94 7.05
C LEU A 270 24.77 13.93 5.90
N GLY A 271 23.65 13.30 5.57
CA GLY A 271 23.52 12.34 4.48
C GLY A 271 22.94 13.00 3.24
N LEU A 272 23.71 13.04 2.15
CA LEU A 272 23.32 13.60 0.86
C LEU A 272 23.52 12.54 -0.22
N PHE A 273 22.46 11.79 -0.52
CA PHE A 273 22.54 10.59 -1.36
C PHE A 273 22.21 10.83 -2.84
N ASN A 274 21.75 12.03 -3.19
CA ASN A 274 21.52 12.47 -4.56
C ASN A 274 21.77 13.99 -4.67
N GLU A 275 22.16 14.47 -5.86
CA GLU A 275 22.30 15.90 -6.17
C GLU A 275 20.97 16.66 -6.03
N GLY A 276 19.88 16.04 -6.46
CA GLY A 276 18.51 16.54 -6.33
C GLY A 276 17.73 15.80 -5.25
N HIS A 277 16.46 15.52 -5.49
CA HIS A 277 15.70 14.59 -4.65
C HIS A 277 16.28 13.18 -4.74
N LEU A 278 15.97 12.30 -3.79
CA LEU A 278 16.21 10.88 -4.02
C LEU A 278 15.37 10.38 -5.21
N SER A 279 15.85 9.31 -5.83
CA SER A 279 15.16 8.64 -6.92
C SER A 279 13.86 8.01 -6.40
N TYR A 280 12.84 7.90 -7.26
CA TYR A 280 11.67 7.08 -6.94
C TYR A 280 12.09 5.64 -6.68
N THR A 281 11.32 4.94 -5.85
CA THR A 281 11.56 3.58 -5.35
C THR A 281 11.85 2.60 -6.47
N SER A 282 11.06 2.60 -7.57
CA SER A 282 11.30 1.79 -8.78
C SER A 282 12.64 2.04 -9.48
N SER A 283 13.20 3.24 -9.36
CA SER A 283 14.41 3.67 -10.06
C SER A 283 15.64 3.82 -9.15
N ARG A 284 15.45 3.64 -7.84
CA ARG A 284 16.49 3.80 -6.81
C ARG A 284 17.59 2.76 -6.98
N ASN A 285 18.85 3.20 -6.90
CA ASN A 285 19.97 2.30 -6.77
C ASN A 285 20.33 2.11 -5.28
N PRO A 286 20.06 0.94 -4.67
CA PRO A 286 20.21 0.73 -3.24
C PRO A 286 21.67 0.76 -2.74
N SER A 287 22.66 0.75 -3.64
CA SER A 287 24.07 0.92 -3.25
C SER A 287 24.42 2.38 -2.95
N PHE A 288 23.74 3.32 -3.60
CA PHE A 288 24.01 4.76 -3.47
C PHE A 288 22.94 5.45 -2.62
N GLU A 289 21.67 5.12 -2.83
CA GLU A 289 20.55 5.73 -2.13
C GLU A 289 19.93 4.74 -1.14
N PRO A 290 20.00 5.00 0.18
CA PRO A 290 19.32 4.18 1.18
C PRO A 290 17.80 4.31 1.01
N SER A 291 17.04 3.30 1.44
CA SER A 291 15.57 3.43 1.53
C SER A 291 15.18 4.38 2.67
N LEU A 292 13.95 4.90 2.63
CA LEU A 292 13.42 5.71 3.74
C LEU A 292 13.43 4.92 5.06
N ALA A 293 13.07 3.63 5.02
CA ALA A 293 13.19 2.73 6.17
C ALA A 293 14.62 2.65 6.72
N GLN A 294 15.63 2.46 5.85
CA GLN A 294 17.04 2.42 6.28
C GLN A 294 17.51 3.76 6.88
N MET A 295 17.08 4.90 6.32
CA MET A 295 17.38 6.20 6.90
C MET A 295 16.67 6.40 8.25
N THR A 296 15.45 5.89 8.40
CA THR A 296 14.65 5.97 9.63
C THR A 296 15.28 5.12 10.73
N GLU A 297 15.53 3.84 10.46
CA GLU A 297 16.21 2.91 11.37
C GLU A 297 17.54 3.50 11.86
N LYS A 298 18.36 4.00 10.93
CA LYS A 298 19.66 4.58 11.29
C LYS A 298 19.54 5.85 12.12
N SER A 299 18.55 6.69 11.84
CA SER A 299 18.30 7.90 12.62
C SER A 299 17.89 7.55 14.04
N ILE A 300 16.98 6.58 14.20
CA ILE A 300 16.57 6.08 15.51
C ILE A 300 17.78 5.51 16.27
N GLU A 301 18.62 4.70 15.62
CA GLU A 301 19.84 4.11 16.22
C GLU A 301 20.77 5.19 16.79
N LEU A 302 21.02 6.28 16.04
CA LEU A 302 21.91 7.35 16.45
C LEU A 302 21.30 8.23 17.54
N LEU A 303 20.01 8.56 17.42
CA LEU A 303 19.32 9.48 18.34
C LEU A 303 18.95 8.82 19.67
N MET A 304 18.70 7.51 19.69
CA MET A 304 18.33 6.79 20.91
C MET A 304 19.47 6.69 21.95
N GLU A 305 20.70 7.10 21.59
CA GLU A 305 21.82 7.20 22.53
C GLU A 305 21.64 8.35 23.54
N ASP A 306 20.77 9.31 23.24
CA ASP A 306 20.52 10.46 24.11
C ASP A 306 19.67 10.09 25.34
N PRO A 307 20.20 10.26 26.58
CA PRO A 307 19.46 9.97 27.79
C PRO A 307 18.30 10.93 28.09
N ASP A 308 18.18 12.06 27.39
CA ASP A 308 17.05 12.99 27.52
C ASP A 308 15.94 12.71 26.47
N GLY A 309 16.20 11.82 25.51
CA GLY A 309 15.30 11.42 24.44
C GLY A 309 15.55 12.20 23.15
N PHE A 310 14.66 12.07 22.17
CA PHE A 310 14.84 12.71 20.87
C PHE A 310 13.55 13.13 20.17
N PHE A 311 13.69 14.06 19.23
CA PHE A 311 12.66 14.36 18.23
C PHE A 311 13.16 13.95 16.83
N LEU A 312 12.36 13.19 16.09
CA LEU A 312 12.67 12.75 14.73
C LEU A 312 11.50 13.08 13.80
N MET A 313 11.78 13.80 12.71
CA MET A 313 10.85 13.97 11.60
C MET A 313 11.31 13.13 10.40
N VAL A 314 10.39 12.36 9.80
CA VAL A 314 10.64 11.52 8.61
C VAL A 314 9.63 11.84 7.52
N GLU A 315 10.10 12.18 6.33
CA GLU A 315 9.25 12.56 5.20
C GLU A 315 9.33 11.55 4.03
N GLY A 316 8.17 10.99 3.66
CA GLY A 316 7.93 10.30 2.39
C GLY A 316 7.59 11.29 1.27
N GLY A 317 8.49 12.21 0.95
CA GLY A 317 8.15 13.39 0.13
C GLY A 317 8.09 13.17 -1.38
N ARG A 318 8.27 11.94 -1.86
CA ARG A 318 8.09 11.59 -3.28
C ARG A 318 6.67 11.17 -3.62
N ILE A 319 5.81 10.91 -2.62
CA ILE A 319 4.38 10.62 -2.80
C ILE A 319 3.70 11.80 -3.52
N ASP A 320 3.89 13.02 -3.02
CA ASP A 320 3.40 14.26 -3.63
C ASP A 320 3.89 14.44 -5.07
N HIS A 321 5.20 14.29 -5.30
CA HIS A 321 5.78 14.44 -6.63
C HIS A 321 5.20 13.44 -7.65
N ALA A 322 4.96 12.19 -7.25
CA ALA A 322 4.30 11.20 -8.10
C ALA A 322 2.82 11.56 -8.33
N SER A 323 2.15 12.03 -7.29
CA SER A 323 0.74 12.46 -7.32
C SER A 323 0.51 13.68 -8.21
N HIS A 324 1.41 14.66 -8.22
CA HIS A 324 1.37 15.78 -9.17
C HIS A 324 1.44 15.33 -10.63
N ASN A 325 2.07 14.19 -10.91
CA ASN A 325 2.13 13.61 -12.25
C ASN A 325 0.94 12.68 -12.54
N ASN A 326 0.02 12.48 -11.58
CA ASN A 326 -1.02 11.45 -11.60
C ASN A 326 -0.45 10.05 -11.92
N ASP A 327 0.80 9.80 -11.51
CA ASP A 327 1.49 8.55 -11.73
C ASP A 327 1.15 7.57 -10.61
N TYR A 328 0.10 6.80 -10.82
CA TYR A 328 -0.43 5.86 -9.83
C TYR A 328 0.61 4.83 -9.37
N ALA A 329 1.36 4.22 -10.30
CA ALA A 329 2.32 3.17 -9.97
C ALA A 329 3.44 3.71 -9.07
N SER A 330 4.05 4.84 -9.45
CA SER A 330 5.08 5.49 -8.62
C SER A 330 4.49 5.96 -7.29
N THR A 331 3.25 6.46 -7.26
CA THR A 331 2.60 6.90 -6.02
C THR A 331 2.46 5.76 -5.02
N MET A 332 1.99 4.58 -5.47
CA MET A 332 1.80 3.42 -4.59
C MET A 332 3.14 2.88 -4.09
N GLU A 333 4.17 2.79 -4.94
CA GLU A 333 5.51 2.41 -4.50
C GLU A 333 6.07 3.34 -3.41
N GLU A 334 5.86 4.65 -3.54
CA GLU A 334 6.28 5.63 -2.52
C GLU A 334 5.46 5.54 -1.22
N VAL A 335 4.15 5.26 -1.32
CA VAL A 335 3.31 5.02 -0.14
C VAL A 335 3.77 3.76 0.60
N PHE A 336 4.09 2.67 -0.11
CA PHE A 336 4.63 1.46 0.51
C PHE A 336 6.03 1.70 1.11
N ALA A 337 6.91 2.45 0.43
CA ALA A 337 8.21 2.81 0.99
C ALA A 337 8.10 3.67 2.26
N PHE A 338 7.05 4.51 2.36
CA PHE A 338 6.71 5.27 3.56
C PHE A 338 6.11 4.38 4.66
N ASP A 339 5.25 3.42 4.33
CA ASP A 339 4.70 2.46 5.30
C ASP A 339 5.80 1.60 5.94
N GLU A 340 6.82 1.20 5.18
CA GLU A 340 8.02 0.52 5.72
C GLU A 340 8.80 1.42 6.70
N ALA A 341 8.88 2.73 6.47
CA ALA A 341 9.49 3.65 7.44
C ALA A 341 8.66 3.79 8.71
N VAL A 342 7.33 3.77 8.59
CA VAL A 342 6.40 3.71 9.74
C VAL A 342 6.60 2.40 10.50
N PHE A 343 6.82 1.29 9.81
CA PHE A 343 7.16 0.01 10.44
C PHE A 343 8.40 0.11 11.32
N GLU A 344 9.51 0.67 10.82
CA GLU A 344 10.74 0.82 11.61
C GLU A 344 10.51 1.69 12.87
N ALA A 345 9.72 2.77 12.75
CA ALA A 345 9.35 3.61 13.90
C ALA A 345 8.48 2.85 14.93
N LEU A 346 7.51 2.06 14.48
CA LEU A 346 6.65 1.26 15.35
C LEU A 346 7.40 0.08 15.96
N GLU A 347 8.33 -0.55 15.26
CA GLU A 347 9.16 -1.62 15.82
C GLU A 347 9.91 -1.10 17.04
N PHE A 348 10.57 0.06 16.90
CA PHE A 348 11.22 0.76 18.01
C PHE A 348 10.26 1.11 19.16
N ALA A 349 9.08 1.67 18.84
CA ALA A 349 8.11 2.13 19.83
C ALA A 349 7.35 0.98 20.53
N SER A 350 7.15 -0.16 19.87
CA SER A 350 6.28 -1.26 20.36
C SER A 350 6.79 -1.97 21.60
N ILE A 351 8.10 -1.94 21.83
CA ILE A 351 8.78 -2.61 22.95
C ILE A 351 9.05 -1.68 24.14
N ARG A 352 8.49 -0.46 24.11
CA ARG A 352 8.70 0.58 25.12
C ARG A 352 7.41 1.38 25.35
N ASN A 353 7.40 2.20 26.39
CA ASN A 353 6.25 3.02 26.77
C ASN A 353 6.55 4.52 26.82
N ASP A 354 7.69 4.95 26.25
CA ASP A 354 8.18 6.32 26.28
C ASP A 354 8.35 6.94 24.88
N THR A 355 7.80 6.32 23.83
CA THR A 355 7.89 6.82 22.45
C THR A 355 6.50 7.09 21.88
N LEU A 356 6.25 8.35 21.53
CA LEU A 356 5.08 8.76 20.75
C LEU A 356 5.43 8.70 19.25
N VAL A 357 4.61 8.01 18.47
CA VAL A 357 4.68 7.97 17.01
C VAL A 357 3.42 8.63 16.46
N LEU A 358 3.61 9.64 15.60
CA LEU A 358 2.56 10.32 14.86
C LEU A 358 2.78 10.14 13.36
N VAL A 359 1.74 9.79 12.62
CA VAL A 359 1.79 9.68 11.15
C VAL A 359 0.71 10.57 10.56
N THR A 360 1.07 11.45 9.64
CA THR A 360 0.14 12.36 8.96
C THR A 360 0.60 12.66 7.54
N ALA A 361 -0.17 13.47 6.82
CA ALA A 361 0.30 14.23 5.67
C ALA A 361 0.28 15.73 5.98
N ASP A 362 0.90 16.51 5.10
CA ASP A 362 0.89 17.98 5.13
C ASP A 362 -0.31 18.54 4.33
N HIS A 363 -0.67 17.89 3.22
CA HIS A 363 -1.89 18.09 2.42
C HIS A 363 -2.26 16.82 1.61
N ASP A 364 -3.36 16.89 0.85
CA ASP A 364 -3.74 15.90 -0.16
C ASP A 364 -3.32 16.39 -1.55
N THR A 365 -2.81 15.50 -2.41
CA THR A 365 -2.36 15.85 -3.77
C THR A 365 -3.11 15.09 -4.85
N GLY A 366 -3.58 15.80 -5.87
CA GLY A 366 -4.28 15.26 -7.03
C GLY A 366 -5.73 14.83 -6.77
N GLY A 367 -6.16 14.74 -5.50
CA GLY A 367 -7.50 14.30 -5.14
C GLY A 367 -7.77 12.88 -5.58
N LEU A 368 -6.78 11.99 -5.39
CA LEU A 368 -6.90 10.58 -5.74
C LEU A 368 -8.11 9.97 -5.02
N MET A 369 -8.95 9.25 -5.76
CA MET A 369 -10.04 8.49 -5.17
C MET A 369 -10.15 7.12 -5.80
N VAL A 370 -10.44 6.11 -4.98
CA VAL A 370 -10.89 4.81 -5.45
C VAL A 370 -12.36 4.93 -5.88
N VAL A 371 -12.64 4.70 -7.15
CA VAL A 371 -13.97 4.90 -7.78
C VAL A 371 -14.57 3.60 -8.33
N GLY A 372 -13.81 2.50 -8.33
CA GLY A 372 -14.27 1.18 -8.78
C GLY A 372 -13.48 0.04 -8.13
N GLY A 373 -13.72 -1.18 -8.62
CA GLY A 373 -13.29 -2.43 -7.96
C GLY A 373 -14.45 -3.25 -7.38
N TYR A 374 -15.67 -3.04 -7.88
CA TYR A 374 -16.89 -3.73 -7.43
C TYR A 374 -16.85 -5.25 -7.54
N ASP A 375 -15.93 -5.81 -8.32
CA ASP A 375 -15.77 -7.26 -8.54
C ASP A 375 -14.50 -7.85 -7.93
N TYR A 376 -13.73 -7.06 -7.16
CA TYR A 376 -12.49 -7.48 -6.49
C TYR A 376 -11.39 -8.00 -7.44
N THR A 377 -11.47 -7.69 -8.74
CA THR A 377 -10.46 -8.10 -9.73
C THR A 377 -9.42 -7.02 -10.05
N GLY A 378 -9.58 -5.83 -9.47
CA GLY A 378 -8.65 -4.71 -9.59
C GLY A 378 -9.23 -3.43 -9.00
N VAL A 379 -8.36 -2.46 -8.70
CA VAL A 379 -8.73 -1.15 -8.19
C VAL A 379 -8.88 -0.18 -9.37
N SER A 380 -9.99 0.55 -9.42
CA SER A 380 -10.11 1.69 -10.34
C SER A 380 -10.01 2.98 -9.56
N ILE A 381 -9.14 3.87 -10.01
CA ILE A 381 -8.89 5.17 -9.40
C ILE A 381 -9.21 6.30 -10.37
N ASP A 382 -9.56 7.46 -9.84
CA ASP A 382 -9.64 8.73 -10.57
C ASP A 382 -8.80 9.79 -9.84
N TRP A 383 -8.25 10.71 -10.62
CA TRP A 383 -7.61 11.93 -10.15
C TRP A 383 -8.47 13.13 -10.51
N ILE A 384 -8.65 14.07 -9.58
CA ILE A 384 -9.49 15.25 -9.77
C ILE A 384 -8.65 16.47 -10.20
N SER A 385 -7.36 16.48 -9.84
CA SER A 385 -6.40 17.55 -10.11
C SER A 385 -5.01 16.96 -10.39
N ASP A 386 -4.09 17.79 -10.86
CA ASP A 386 -2.63 17.56 -10.87
C ASP A 386 -1.92 18.46 -9.85
N ASP A 387 -2.69 19.04 -8.92
CA ASP A 387 -2.26 20.00 -7.89
C ASP A 387 -2.84 19.58 -6.53
N HIS A 388 -2.44 20.26 -5.47
CA HIS A 388 -2.93 20.00 -4.12
C HIS A 388 -4.45 20.22 -4.02
N THR A 389 -5.08 19.57 -3.05
CA THR A 389 -6.49 19.80 -2.70
C THR A 389 -6.64 20.28 -1.25
N GLY A 390 -7.80 20.85 -0.94
CA GLY A 390 -8.16 21.27 0.42
C GLY A 390 -8.81 20.16 1.26
N ASN A 391 -8.64 18.90 0.87
CA ASN A 391 -9.16 17.77 1.64
C ASN A 391 -8.46 17.68 3.00
N MET A 392 -9.20 17.24 4.02
CA MET A 392 -8.58 16.89 5.30
C MET A 392 -7.66 15.69 5.12
N VAL A 393 -6.54 15.70 5.84
CA VAL A 393 -5.56 14.61 5.83
C VAL A 393 -5.73 13.73 7.06
N PRO A 394 -5.39 12.43 6.96
CA PRO A 394 -5.49 11.53 8.09
C PRO A 394 -4.32 11.73 9.06
N LEU A 395 -4.61 11.61 10.35
CA LEU A 395 -3.65 11.65 11.45
C LEU A 395 -3.78 10.36 12.26
N TYR A 396 -2.67 9.66 12.45
CA TYR A 396 -2.58 8.43 13.22
C TYR A 396 -1.61 8.58 14.39
N GLY A 397 -1.87 7.87 15.48
CA GLY A 397 -1.04 7.93 16.68
C GLY A 397 -0.88 6.59 17.38
N TYR A 398 0.32 6.37 17.91
CA TYR A 398 0.68 5.24 18.78
C TYR A 398 1.62 5.70 19.90
N GLY A 399 1.49 5.09 21.09
CA GLY A 399 2.32 5.39 22.25
C GLY A 399 1.65 6.28 23.30
N PRO A 400 2.39 6.73 24.33
CA PRO A 400 1.85 7.58 25.40
C PRO A 400 1.25 8.88 24.85
N ARG A 401 0.05 9.24 25.33
CA ARG A 401 -0.74 10.43 24.93
C ARG A 401 -1.24 10.42 23.49
N ALA A 402 -1.07 9.33 22.73
CA ALA A 402 -1.52 9.25 21.35
C ALA A 402 -3.06 9.35 21.21
N GLU A 403 -3.82 9.05 22.26
CA GLU A 403 -5.27 9.21 22.30
C GLU A 403 -5.74 10.67 22.17
N GLU A 404 -4.87 11.66 22.47
CA GLU A 404 -5.25 13.07 22.46
C GLU A 404 -5.52 13.60 21.05
N ILE A 405 -4.93 12.97 20.02
CA ILE A 405 -5.07 13.39 18.62
C ILE A 405 -6.50 13.28 18.10
N ILE A 406 -7.37 12.51 18.78
CA ILE A 406 -8.78 12.37 18.39
C ILE A 406 -9.54 13.70 18.52
N ALA A 407 -9.01 14.63 19.32
CA ALA A 407 -9.59 15.96 19.52
C ALA A 407 -9.10 16.99 18.49
N PHE A 408 -8.04 16.68 17.74
CA PHE A 408 -7.41 17.62 16.82
C PHE A 408 -8.30 17.86 15.61
N LYS A 409 -8.27 19.09 15.12
CA LYS A 409 -9.09 19.57 14.00
C LYS A 409 -8.24 20.18 12.92
N ASP A 410 -7.09 20.73 13.26
CA ASP A 410 -6.20 21.41 12.34
C ASP A 410 -4.75 20.95 12.53
N ASN A 411 -3.93 21.03 11.48
CA ASN A 411 -2.52 20.65 11.56
C ASN A 411 -1.70 21.52 12.53
N THR A 412 -2.18 22.70 12.94
CA THR A 412 -1.55 23.45 14.04
C THR A 412 -1.70 22.75 15.39
N ASP A 413 -2.79 22.01 15.63
CA ASP A 413 -2.98 21.27 16.88
C ASP A 413 -1.86 20.23 17.07
N ILE A 414 -1.40 19.61 15.97
CA ILE A 414 -0.26 18.68 15.96
C ILE A 414 1.01 19.44 16.37
N GLY A 415 1.27 20.60 15.76
CA GLY A 415 2.44 21.41 16.05
C GLY A 415 2.48 21.92 17.50
N GLU A 416 1.35 22.40 18.01
CA GLU A 416 1.22 22.81 19.41
C GLU A 416 1.46 21.64 20.37
N PHE A 417 0.93 20.47 20.07
CA PHE A 417 1.09 19.27 20.87
C PHE A 417 2.54 18.78 20.94
N ILE A 418 3.24 18.70 19.80
CA ILE A 418 4.65 18.27 19.81
C ILE A 418 5.57 19.32 20.46
N LEU A 419 5.25 20.61 20.35
CA LEU A 419 5.97 21.67 21.06
C LEU A 419 5.82 21.55 22.57
N GLU A 420 4.60 21.29 23.06
CA GLU A 420 4.33 21.04 24.49
C GLU A 420 5.17 19.86 25.00
N LEU A 421 5.22 18.77 24.24
CA LEU A 421 5.94 17.56 24.63
C LEU A 421 7.46 17.70 24.56
N ALA A 422 7.97 18.50 23.62
CA ALA A 422 9.39 18.75 23.45
C ALA A 422 9.96 19.70 24.52
N ASP A 423 9.13 20.60 25.07
CA ASP A 423 9.54 21.53 26.12
C ASP A 423 9.63 20.85 27.49
N ARG A 424 10.84 20.41 27.87
CA ARG A 424 11.10 19.73 29.16
C ARG A 424 11.28 20.69 30.33
N LYS A 425 11.21 22.00 30.11
CA LYS A 425 11.55 23.01 31.13
C LYS A 425 10.34 23.52 31.90
N ASN A 426 9.12 23.15 31.51
CA ASN A 426 7.88 23.64 32.09
C ASN A 426 7.06 22.56 32.81
#